data_AF-A0A9P5TEM1-F1
#
_entry.id   AF-A0A9P5TEM1-F1
#
_cell.length_a   1.000
_cell.length_b   1.000
_cell.length_c   1.000
_cell.angle_alpha   90.00
_cell.angle_beta   90.00
_cell.angle_gamma   90.00
#
_symmetry.space_group_name_H-M   'P 1'
#
loop_
_entity.id
_entity.type
_entity.pdbx_description
1 polymer ?
#
loop_
_entity_poly.entity_id
_entity_poly.type
_entity_poly.pdbx_seq_one_letter_code
_entity_poly.pdbx_strand_id
1 'polypeptide(L)'
;MQFTLLDGFVSLSCLGLSYVIYSFSCESSPYNARTFPQAYILRSITSHARFLPVDSRHAFTYPVLSLLLPLSALEPGKLSLLNGFLFSFGGIHGRILGLRSAGYLYDDGGKEPSIRKKLVEALGKFGIGLSGDQLDDAWILTMPSYCGFEGINPLTVYFCYRKDCPELWIVVLEIHNTFGERHVHILEVGKNEEPPDANFDHQWSFQRAFHVSPFNDRLGTYTVSVRAPLLHGDCGIALPLIRIRLHSPAGPLKFSASLRARHAAPFKATTVLAALMTHPFILFLTLPRILYHAAVLHYRRRLNVYKRPEPKPVRWSTAPSSTPALTKGGGIGWQHPTLLERAAQRTVSTFLARRADALGVHITLQPGDPSAQTQRFDAHHGGADGTTKGKARELVISYLSPRFFTLLVLAGDAPTALRRGRGTAGEVREFVVSDEALFCEIFDAGAIAEGGTTWSARLIRLLLPRSGAGGDEKGNELEQQHSHPLVPRGHVGQAGFVVLLGALVAIEWEEEMLWRVAHVRWAASDSMQSVDLL
;
A
#
# COMPACT_ATOMS: atom_id res chain seq x y z
N MET A 1 -16.05 -42.27 36.89
CA MET A 1 -15.28 -41.09 36.45
C MET A 1 -14.65 -40.47 37.69
N GLN A 2 -13.34 -40.59 37.85
CA GLN A 2 -12.63 -39.95 38.97
C GLN A 2 -12.47 -38.46 38.63
N PHE A 3 -13.12 -37.58 39.39
CA PHE A 3 -12.90 -36.14 39.31
C PHE A 3 -11.46 -35.86 39.76
N THR A 4 -10.64 -35.30 38.87
CA THR A 4 -9.25 -34.98 39.20
C THR A 4 -9.15 -33.59 39.84
N LEU A 5 -8.10 -33.35 40.64
CA LEU A 5 -7.82 -32.02 41.20
C LEU A 5 -7.67 -30.94 40.09
N LEU A 6 -7.25 -31.37 38.90
CA LEU A 6 -7.17 -30.52 37.71
C LEU A 6 -8.56 -30.07 37.25
N ASP A 7 -9.56 -30.97 37.23
CA ASP A 7 -10.95 -30.63 36.87
C ASP A 7 -11.55 -29.64 37.86
N GLY A 8 -11.22 -29.80 39.16
CA GLY A 8 -11.59 -28.85 40.20
C GLY A 8 -10.98 -27.46 39.97
N PHE A 9 -9.68 -27.40 39.65
CA PHE A 9 -8.98 -26.13 39.39
C PHE A 9 -9.51 -25.42 38.14
N VAL A 10 -9.75 -26.17 37.05
CA VAL A 10 -10.34 -25.63 35.82
C VAL A 10 -11.75 -25.11 36.08
N SER A 11 -12.57 -25.86 36.82
CA SER A 11 -13.94 -25.45 37.14
C SER A 11 -13.97 -24.21 38.05
N LEU A 12 -13.09 -24.13 39.06
CA LEU A 12 -12.94 -22.94 39.90
C LEU A 12 -12.41 -21.74 39.10
N SER A 13 -11.51 -21.96 38.15
CA SER A 13 -11.00 -20.90 37.27
C SER A 13 -12.09 -20.38 36.34
N CYS A 14 -12.90 -21.27 35.77
CA CYS A 14 -14.05 -20.91 34.93
C CYS A 14 -15.14 -20.19 35.73
N LEU A 15 -15.45 -20.65 36.95
CA LEU A 15 -16.40 -19.99 37.86
C LEU A 15 -15.86 -18.65 38.35
N GLY A 16 -14.57 -18.55 38.64
CA GLY A 16 -13.89 -17.29 39.00
C GLY A 16 -13.91 -16.30 37.84
N LEU A 17 -13.58 -16.74 36.62
CA LEU A 17 -13.67 -15.91 35.42
C LEU A 17 -15.12 -15.49 35.12
N SER A 18 -16.08 -16.40 35.27
CA SER A 18 -17.51 -16.11 35.12
C SER A 18 -18.01 -15.14 36.19
N TYR A 19 -17.57 -15.28 37.45
CA TYR A 19 -17.91 -14.39 38.55
C TYR A 19 -17.27 -13.01 38.36
N VAL A 20 -16.04 -12.93 37.87
CA VAL A 20 -15.38 -11.67 37.52
C VAL A 20 -16.11 -10.99 36.35
N ILE A 21 -16.48 -11.74 35.31
CA ILE A 21 -17.30 -11.22 34.20
C ILE A 21 -18.67 -10.74 34.72
N TYR A 22 -19.30 -11.49 35.63
CA TYR A 22 -20.59 -11.14 36.22
C TYR A 22 -20.50 -9.93 37.17
N SER A 23 -19.49 -9.85 38.03
CA SER A 23 -19.30 -8.75 38.98
C SER A 23 -19.01 -7.43 38.26
N PHE A 24 -18.22 -7.47 37.17
CA PHE A 24 -18.04 -6.31 36.30
C PHE A 24 -19.26 -6.01 35.42
N SER A 25 -20.17 -6.97 35.20
CA SER A 25 -21.44 -6.75 34.50
C SER A 25 -22.54 -6.20 35.42
N CYS A 26 -22.46 -6.47 36.73
CA CYS A 26 -23.39 -6.01 37.76
C CYS A 26 -23.00 -4.68 38.42
N GLU A 27 -21.84 -4.10 38.06
CA GLU A 27 -21.54 -2.69 38.35
C GLU A 27 -22.37 -1.77 37.43
N SER A 28 -23.69 -1.80 37.61
CA SER A 28 -24.54 -0.65 37.30
C SER A 28 -24.25 0.43 38.34
N SER A 29 -23.15 1.14 38.14
CA SER A 29 -22.87 2.40 38.84
C SER A 29 -24.06 3.35 38.62
N PRO A 30 -24.58 4.02 39.67
CA PRO A 30 -25.63 5.01 39.50
C PRO A 30 -25.15 6.06 38.51
N TYR A 31 -26.01 6.32 37.54
CA TYR A 31 -25.81 7.19 36.38
C TYR A 31 -25.30 8.57 36.82
N ASN A 32 -23.98 8.73 36.91
CA ASN A 32 -23.33 10.01 36.82
C ASN A 32 -22.90 10.16 35.38
N ALA A 33 -23.57 11.09 34.67
CA ALA A 33 -23.21 11.55 33.34
C ALA A 33 -21.84 12.26 33.36
N ARG A 34 -20.77 11.51 33.66
CA ARG A 34 -19.44 11.86 33.23
C ARG A 34 -19.36 11.37 31.80
N THR A 35 -19.33 12.31 30.88
CA THR A 35 -19.09 12.18 29.44
C THR A 35 -17.91 11.23 29.17
N PHE A 36 -18.18 9.93 29.15
CA PHE A 36 -17.26 8.98 28.54
C PHE A 36 -17.21 9.32 27.06
N PRO A 37 -16.01 9.39 26.45
CA PRO A 37 -15.93 9.51 25.00
C PRO A 37 -16.69 8.34 24.39
N GLN A 38 -17.69 8.64 23.57
CA GLN A 38 -18.53 7.63 22.92
C GLN A 38 -17.66 6.81 21.98
N ALA A 39 -17.27 5.62 22.40
CA ALA A 39 -16.47 4.69 21.63
C ALA A 39 -17.20 3.35 21.58
N TYR A 40 -17.03 2.59 20.50
CA TYR A 40 -17.79 1.35 20.28
C TYR A 40 -16.91 0.21 19.78
N ILE A 41 -17.22 -0.98 20.27
CA ILE A 41 -16.78 -2.24 19.66
C ILE A 41 -17.91 -2.76 18.76
N LEU A 42 -17.56 -3.04 17.50
CA LEU A 42 -18.50 -3.42 16.46
C LEU A 42 -18.29 -4.88 16.07
N ARG A 43 -19.38 -5.65 16.13
CA ARG A 43 -19.45 -6.96 15.47
C ARG A 43 -19.93 -6.72 14.05
N SER A 44 -19.01 -6.80 13.11
CA SER A 44 -19.22 -6.51 11.70
C SER A 44 -19.24 -7.78 10.87
N ILE A 45 -19.82 -7.68 9.69
CA ILE A 45 -19.79 -8.72 8.68
C ILE A 45 -19.20 -8.10 7.41
N THR A 46 -18.22 -8.80 6.83
CA THR A 46 -17.66 -8.46 5.53
C THR A 46 -18.18 -9.45 4.50
N SER A 47 -18.76 -8.93 3.43
CA SER A 47 -19.26 -9.72 2.31
C SER A 47 -18.53 -9.34 1.03
N HIS A 48 -18.10 -10.34 0.29
CA HIS A 48 -17.46 -10.19 -1.01
C HIS A 48 -18.26 -11.00 -2.04
N ALA A 49 -18.61 -10.36 -3.15
CA ALA A 49 -19.26 -11.00 -4.27
C ALA A 49 -18.55 -10.60 -5.56
N ARG A 50 -18.06 -11.59 -6.29
CA ARG A 50 -17.49 -11.43 -7.61
C ARG A 50 -18.45 -11.96 -8.65
N PHE A 51 -18.77 -11.14 -9.64
CA PHE A 51 -19.76 -11.45 -10.67
C PHE A 51 -19.11 -11.75 -12.02
N LEU A 52 -17.96 -11.14 -12.31
CA LEU A 52 -17.24 -11.33 -13.57
C LEU A 52 -15.79 -11.81 -13.36
N PRO A 53 -15.26 -12.66 -14.27
CA PRO A 53 -16.00 -13.37 -15.32
C PRO A 53 -16.99 -14.39 -14.73
N VAL A 54 -18.04 -14.72 -15.48
CA VAL A 54 -19.18 -15.53 -14.99
C VAL A 54 -18.74 -16.90 -14.48
N ASP A 55 -17.80 -17.55 -15.17
CA ASP A 55 -17.28 -18.87 -14.80
C ASP A 55 -16.51 -18.86 -13.47
N SER A 56 -15.95 -17.71 -13.11
CA SER A 56 -15.22 -17.51 -11.85
C SER A 56 -16.07 -16.80 -10.78
N ARG A 57 -17.41 -16.79 -10.93
CA ARG A 57 -18.33 -16.22 -9.94
C ARG A 57 -18.12 -16.87 -8.57
N HIS A 58 -17.92 -16.04 -7.56
CA HIS A 58 -17.66 -16.49 -6.20
C HIS A 58 -18.12 -15.43 -5.21
N ALA A 59 -18.84 -15.85 -4.18
CA ALA A 59 -19.29 -14.98 -3.11
C ALA A 59 -19.05 -15.66 -1.76
N PHE A 60 -18.66 -14.86 -0.77
CA PHE A 60 -18.42 -15.33 0.59
C PHE A 60 -18.66 -14.20 1.58
N THR A 61 -18.93 -14.57 2.82
CA THR A 61 -19.24 -13.65 3.90
C THR A 61 -18.63 -14.18 5.19
N TYR A 62 -18.00 -13.30 5.98
CA TYR A 62 -17.36 -13.69 7.23
C TYR A 62 -17.48 -12.59 8.29
N PRO A 63 -17.52 -12.97 9.58
CA PRO A 63 -17.56 -12.02 10.67
C PRO A 63 -16.19 -11.38 10.89
N VAL A 64 -16.21 -10.12 11.28
CA VAL A 64 -15.05 -9.29 11.59
C VAL A 64 -15.32 -8.49 12.86
N LEU A 65 -14.30 -8.34 13.70
CA LEU A 65 -14.35 -7.46 14.86
C LEU A 65 -13.68 -6.13 14.51
N SER A 66 -14.44 -5.04 14.59
CA SER A 66 -13.95 -3.68 14.29
C SER A 66 -14.16 -2.77 15.50
N LEU A 67 -13.36 -1.72 15.62
CA LEU A 67 -13.51 -0.66 16.60
C LEU A 67 -13.94 0.61 15.89
N LEU A 68 -14.82 1.38 16.52
CA LEU A 68 -15.20 2.72 16.09
C LEU A 68 -14.88 3.69 17.23
N LEU A 69 -13.82 4.46 17.07
CA LEU A 69 -13.22 5.25 18.15
C LEU A 69 -13.03 6.71 17.71
N PRO A 70 -13.34 7.72 18.55
CA PRO A 70 -12.94 9.09 18.31
C PRO A 70 -11.43 9.27 18.53
N LEU A 71 -10.73 9.91 17.59
CA LEU A 71 -9.29 10.17 17.71
C LEU A 71 -8.99 11.10 18.89
N SER A 72 -9.86 12.08 19.16
CA SER A 72 -9.77 12.97 20.33
C SER A 72 -9.71 12.24 21.68
N ALA A 73 -10.26 11.03 21.76
CA ALA A 73 -10.23 10.19 22.96
C ALA A 73 -9.17 9.10 22.91
N LEU A 74 -8.87 8.59 21.72
CA LEU A 74 -7.89 7.53 21.51
C LEU A 74 -6.47 8.01 21.82
N GLU A 75 -6.04 9.13 21.23
CA GLU A 75 -4.64 9.57 21.30
C GLU A 75 -4.19 9.99 22.71
N PRO A 76 -5.02 10.69 23.52
CA PRO A 76 -4.67 11.00 24.91
C PRO A 76 -4.76 9.78 25.84
N GLY A 77 -5.10 8.59 25.32
CA GLY A 77 -5.20 7.36 26.11
C GLY A 77 -6.47 7.26 26.99
N LYS A 78 -7.48 8.11 26.78
CA LYS A 78 -8.76 8.08 27.55
C LYS A 78 -9.54 6.77 27.35
N LEU A 79 -9.27 6.06 26.26
CA LEU A 79 -9.87 4.77 25.93
C LEU A 79 -9.06 3.57 26.46
N SER A 80 -8.00 3.79 27.24
CA SER A 80 -7.19 2.69 27.79
C SER A 80 -8.01 1.84 28.76
N LEU A 81 -7.96 0.52 28.60
CA LEU A 81 -8.72 -0.43 29.42
C LEU A 81 -7.77 -1.30 30.24
N LEU A 82 -8.13 -1.53 31.51
CA LEU A 82 -7.33 -2.30 32.48
C LEU A 82 -5.87 -1.84 32.54
N ASN A 83 -5.65 -0.55 32.81
CA ASN A 83 -4.31 0.08 32.84
C ASN A 83 -3.48 -0.13 31.55
N GLY A 84 -4.15 -0.32 30.41
CA GLY A 84 -3.52 -0.51 29.10
C GLY A 84 -3.25 -1.96 28.71
N PHE A 85 -3.50 -2.92 29.61
CA PHE A 85 -3.31 -4.34 29.35
C PHE A 85 -4.34 -4.89 28.35
N LEU A 86 -5.62 -4.55 28.52
CA LEU A 86 -6.66 -5.05 27.63
C LEU A 86 -6.68 -4.27 26.31
N PHE A 87 -6.55 -2.95 26.39
CA PHE A 87 -6.46 -2.07 25.22
C PHE A 87 -5.63 -0.84 25.53
N SER A 88 -4.73 -0.49 24.62
CA SER A 88 -3.95 0.75 24.67
C SER A 88 -3.60 1.26 23.27
N PHE A 89 -3.45 2.58 23.16
CA PHE A 89 -2.88 3.26 21.99
C PHE A 89 -1.36 3.38 22.15
N GLY A 90 -0.59 2.85 21.19
CA GLY A 90 0.88 2.94 21.15
C GLY A 90 1.64 1.85 21.92
N GLY A 91 2.79 1.42 21.40
CA GLY A 91 3.67 0.35 21.93
C GLY A 91 3.37 -1.05 21.36
N ILE A 92 4.14 -2.08 21.77
CA ILE A 92 4.00 -3.47 21.26
C ILE A 92 3.69 -4.47 22.38
N HIS A 93 4.46 -4.45 23.46
CA HIS A 93 4.44 -5.50 24.48
C HIS A 93 3.30 -5.35 25.49
N GLY A 94 2.88 -6.47 26.09
CA GLY A 94 2.02 -6.51 27.28
C GLY A 94 0.54 -6.17 27.07
N ARG A 95 0.04 -6.19 25.83
CA ARG A 95 -1.36 -5.85 25.51
C ARG A 95 -2.09 -6.99 24.80
N ILE A 96 -3.39 -7.11 25.04
CA ILE A 96 -4.28 -8.01 24.28
C ILE A 96 -4.76 -7.33 23.00
N LEU A 97 -5.34 -6.14 23.08
CA LEU A 97 -5.71 -5.33 21.92
C LEU A 97 -4.92 -4.04 21.87
N GLY A 98 -4.72 -3.49 20.68
CA GLY A 98 -4.12 -2.16 20.56
C GLY A 98 -4.14 -1.56 19.17
N LEU A 99 -3.89 -0.26 19.12
CA LEU A 99 -3.71 0.50 17.88
C LEU A 99 -2.35 1.20 17.92
N ARG A 100 -1.65 1.26 16.79
CA ARG A 100 -0.33 1.90 16.66
C ARG A 100 -0.37 2.89 15.51
N SER A 101 0.16 4.09 15.70
CA SER A 101 0.17 5.13 14.65
C SER A 101 0.95 4.74 13.40
N ALA A 102 1.97 3.87 13.52
CA ALA A 102 2.74 3.36 12.39
C ALA A 102 1.89 2.56 11.38
N GLY A 103 0.82 1.92 11.87
CA GLY A 103 -0.10 1.12 11.04
C GLY A 103 -1.06 1.95 10.18
N TYR A 104 -1.10 3.27 10.36
CA TYR A 104 -2.09 4.17 9.75
C TYR A 104 -1.44 5.26 8.90
N LEU A 105 -2.09 5.58 7.79
CA LEU A 105 -1.71 6.56 6.80
C LEU A 105 -0.30 6.29 6.25
N TYR A 106 0.66 7.20 6.43
CA TYR A 106 2.03 7.03 5.96
C TYR A 106 2.95 6.46 7.04
N ASP A 107 3.94 5.68 6.62
CA ASP A 107 5.02 5.23 7.50
C ASP A 107 6.18 6.24 7.46
N ASP A 108 6.46 6.80 8.62
CA ASP A 108 7.52 7.77 8.86
C ASP A 108 8.59 7.21 9.83
N GLY A 109 8.61 5.89 10.02
CA GLY A 109 9.47 5.23 11.00
C GLY A 109 9.07 5.53 12.44
N GLY A 110 7.81 5.93 12.67
CA GLY A 110 7.29 6.23 14.01
C GLY A 110 7.65 7.61 14.55
N LYS A 111 8.04 8.56 13.69
CA LYS A 111 8.36 9.95 14.09
C LYS A 111 7.12 10.70 14.59
N GLU A 112 5.97 10.51 13.95
CA GLU A 112 4.70 11.10 14.33
C GLU A 112 3.81 10.08 15.06
N PRO A 113 3.62 10.23 16.38
CA PRO A 113 2.76 9.34 17.17
C PRO A 113 1.26 9.60 16.98
N SER A 114 0.83 10.75 16.43
CA SER A 114 -0.58 11.12 16.27
C SER A 114 -1.12 10.73 14.89
N ILE A 115 -2.16 9.90 14.86
CA ILE A 115 -2.92 9.57 13.64
C ILE A 115 -3.63 10.82 13.11
N ARG A 116 -4.15 11.66 14.01
CA ARG A 116 -4.85 12.92 13.67
C ARG A 116 -3.92 13.87 12.92
N LYS A 117 -2.68 14.04 13.36
CA LYS A 117 -1.72 14.88 12.65
C LYS A 117 -1.37 14.32 11.27
N LYS A 118 -1.12 13.01 11.17
CA LYS A 118 -0.91 12.33 9.89
C LYS A 118 -2.10 12.54 8.94
N LEU A 119 -3.33 12.51 9.46
CA LEU A 119 -4.56 12.71 8.70
C LEU A 119 -4.65 14.14 8.15
N VAL A 120 -4.40 15.14 8.99
CA VAL A 120 -4.39 16.55 8.58
C VAL A 120 -3.32 16.81 7.52
N GLU A 121 -2.11 16.26 7.68
CA GLU A 121 -1.03 16.41 6.70
C GLU A 121 -1.39 15.73 5.36
N ALA A 122 -1.96 14.52 5.41
CA ALA A 122 -2.42 13.82 4.22
C ALA A 122 -3.48 14.65 3.49
N LEU A 123 -4.50 15.15 4.19
CA LEU A 123 -5.54 16.00 3.59
C LEU A 123 -4.97 17.29 2.98
N GLY A 124 -3.99 17.92 3.64
CA GLY A 124 -3.27 19.08 3.12
C GLY A 124 -2.53 18.79 1.81
N LYS A 125 -1.87 17.62 1.69
CA LYS A 125 -1.20 17.19 0.45
C LYS A 125 -2.17 17.02 -0.73
N PHE A 126 -3.43 16.69 -0.45
CA PHE A 126 -4.49 16.57 -1.45
C PHE A 126 -5.20 17.90 -1.76
N GLY A 127 -4.72 19.03 -1.21
CA GLY A 127 -5.30 20.35 -1.46
C GLY A 127 -6.67 20.53 -0.81
N ILE A 128 -6.93 19.82 0.29
CA ILE A 128 -8.05 20.10 1.18
C ILE A 128 -7.49 21.05 2.23
N GLY A 129 -7.83 22.33 2.08
CA GLY A 129 -7.26 23.45 2.84
C GLY A 129 -7.62 23.41 4.32
N LEU A 130 -6.97 22.50 5.03
CA LEU A 130 -7.05 22.34 6.46
C LEU A 130 -5.94 23.15 7.13
N SER A 131 -6.27 24.32 7.63
CA SER A 131 -5.64 24.76 8.88
C SER A 131 -6.06 23.74 9.93
N GLY A 132 -5.13 23.20 10.72
CA GLY A 132 -5.42 22.17 11.74
C GLY A 132 -6.58 22.53 12.69
N ASP A 133 -6.98 23.80 12.70
CA ASP A 133 -8.11 24.37 13.42
C ASP A 133 -9.50 24.08 12.83
N GLN A 134 -9.66 23.54 11.63
CA GLN A 134 -10.99 23.26 11.07
C GLN A 134 -11.53 21.87 11.39
N LEU A 135 -10.65 20.88 11.59
CA LEU A 135 -11.04 19.52 11.99
C LEU A 135 -11.34 19.52 13.49
N ASP A 136 -12.58 19.17 13.88
CA ASP A 136 -12.96 19.03 15.29
C ASP A 136 -12.53 17.68 15.84
N ASP A 137 -13.09 16.61 15.28
CA ASP A 137 -12.71 15.24 15.57
C ASP A 137 -12.81 14.38 14.31
N ALA A 138 -12.08 13.26 14.33
CA ALA A 138 -12.21 12.21 13.34
C ALA A 138 -12.44 10.88 14.04
N TRP A 139 -13.45 10.15 13.59
CA TRP A 139 -13.79 8.83 14.10
C TRP A 139 -13.18 7.77 13.21
N ILE A 140 -12.36 6.90 13.78
CA ILE A 140 -11.69 5.82 13.07
C ILE A 140 -12.49 4.52 13.22
N LEU A 141 -12.87 3.92 12.08
CA LEU A 141 -13.37 2.57 11.96
C LEU A 141 -12.24 1.66 11.47
N THR A 142 -11.75 0.78 12.33
CA THR A 142 -10.55 -0.04 12.06
C THR A 142 -10.59 -1.39 12.77
N MET A 143 -9.74 -2.33 12.37
CA MET A 143 -9.49 -3.55 13.13
C MET A 143 -8.33 -3.36 14.12
N PRO A 144 -8.46 -3.83 15.37
CA PRO A 144 -7.38 -3.74 16.35
C PRO A 144 -6.28 -4.79 16.09
N SER A 145 -5.05 -4.50 16.55
CA SER A 145 -4.02 -5.52 16.70
C SER A 145 -4.38 -6.48 17.84
N TYR A 146 -3.86 -7.70 17.80
CA TYR A 146 -4.16 -8.75 18.78
C TYR A 146 -2.88 -9.41 19.31
N CYS A 147 -2.67 -9.38 20.63
CA CYS A 147 -1.49 -9.89 21.33
C CYS A 147 -0.16 -9.40 20.73
N GLY A 148 -0.10 -8.14 20.31
CA GLY A 148 1.09 -7.53 19.67
C GLY A 148 1.23 -7.80 18.18
N PHE A 149 0.43 -8.72 17.62
CA PHE A 149 0.37 -9.00 16.19
C PHE A 149 -0.57 -8.02 15.48
N GLU A 150 -0.03 -7.25 14.54
CA GLU A 150 -0.85 -6.50 13.58
C GLU A 150 -1.28 -7.45 12.47
N GLY A 151 -2.54 -7.89 12.54
CA GLY A 151 -3.18 -8.60 11.45
C GLY A 151 -3.38 -7.69 10.23
N ILE A 152 -3.74 -8.29 9.09
CA ILE A 152 -4.08 -7.52 7.89
C ILE A 152 -5.38 -6.76 8.14
N ASN A 153 -5.30 -5.43 8.09
CA ASN A 153 -6.45 -4.54 8.10
C ASN A 153 -6.72 -3.99 6.69
N PRO A 154 -7.62 -4.58 5.89
CA PRO A 154 -7.76 -4.21 4.48
C PRO A 154 -8.40 -2.84 4.27
N LEU A 155 -9.16 -2.33 5.24
CA LEU A 155 -9.88 -1.07 5.14
C LEU A 155 -9.98 -0.38 6.49
N THR A 156 -9.43 0.83 6.57
CA THR A 156 -9.67 1.80 7.64
C THR A 156 -10.51 2.95 7.09
N VAL A 157 -11.54 3.37 7.84
CA VAL A 157 -12.40 4.49 7.45
C VAL A 157 -12.31 5.59 8.49
N TYR A 158 -12.04 6.82 8.06
CA TYR A 158 -12.08 8.00 8.92
C TYR A 158 -13.30 8.84 8.58
N PHE A 159 -14.17 9.07 9.57
CA PHE A 159 -15.28 10.00 9.48
C PHE A 159 -14.86 11.32 10.13
N CYS A 160 -14.64 12.35 9.33
CA CYS A 160 -14.12 13.64 9.78
C CYS A 160 -15.26 14.65 9.96
N TYR A 161 -15.23 15.39 11.07
CA TYR A 161 -16.22 16.41 11.42
C TYR A 161 -15.54 17.78 11.53
N ARG A 162 -16.25 18.83 11.10
CA ARG A 162 -15.75 20.22 11.19
C ARG A 162 -16.11 20.81 12.54
N LYS A 163 -15.30 21.76 13.01
CA LYS A 163 -15.68 22.59 14.17
C LYS A 163 -17.00 23.29 13.89
N ASP A 164 -17.83 23.38 14.91
CA ASP A 164 -19.12 24.06 14.89
C ASP A 164 -20.14 23.48 13.87
N CYS A 165 -19.86 22.30 13.32
CA CYS A 165 -20.75 21.60 12.40
C CYS A 165 -20.92 20.13 12.83
N PRO A 166 -22.11 19.72 13.29
CA PRO A 166 -22.38 18.35 13.72
C PRO A 166 -22.45 17.34 12.56
N GLU A 167 -22.49 17.84 11.33
CA GLU A 167 -22.63 17.04 10.11
C GLU A 167 -21.29 16.46 9.64
N LEU A 168 -21.37 15.31 8.97
CA LEU A 168 -20.22 14.66 8.37
C LEU A 168 -19.61 15.58 7.30
N TRP A 169 -18.30 15.79 7.38
CA TRP A 169 -17.61 16.63 6.40
C TRP A 169 -16.89 15.81 5.32
N ILE A 170 -16.02 14.89 5.76
CA ILE A 170 -15.17 14.11 4.85
C ILE A 170 -15.12 12.66 5.31
N VAL A 171 -15.20 11.75 4.36
CA VAL A 171 -14.87 10.34 4.56
C VAL A 171 -13.53 10.05 3.91
N VAL A 172 -12.58 9.53 4.68
CA VAL A 172 -11.28 9.08 4.17
C VAL A 172 -11.24 7.55 4.22
N LEU A 173 -11.10 6.92 3.06
CA LEU A 173 -10.92 5.47 2.95
C LEU A 173 -9.44 5.17 2.80
N GLU A 174 -8.83 4.58 3.82
CA GLU A 174 -7.48 4.04 3.77
C GLU A 174 -7.56 2.54 3.47
N ILE A 175 -7.12 2.17 2.27
CA ILE A 175 -7.12 0.81 1.76
C ILE A 175 -5.70 0.27 1.90
N HIS A 176 -5.58 -0.89 2.55
CA HIS A 176 -4.31 -1.59 2.68
C HIS A 176 -4.33 -2.82 1.78
N ASN A 177 -3.25 -3.01 1.02
CA ASN A 177 -3.06 -4.21 0.24
C ASN A 177 -2.31 -5.28 1.04
N THR A 178 -2.47 -6.56 0.69
CA THR A 178 -1.74 -7.69 1.30
C THR A 178 -0.23 -7.60 1.09
N PHE A 179 0.21 -6.72 0.18
CA PHE A 179 1.62 -6.45 -0.12
C PHE A 179 2.22 -5.32 0.74
N GLY A 180 1.46 -4.70 1.65
CA GLY A 180 1.96 -3.64 2.54
C GLY A 180 1.85 -2.21 1.95
N GLU A 181 1.35 -2.07 0.73
CA GLU A 181 1.01 -0.77 0.14
C GLU A 181 -0.26 -0.18 0.75
N ARG A 182 -0.32 1.15 0.81
CA ARG A 182 -1.45 1.90 1.35
C ARG A 182 -1.92 2.96 0.37
N HIS A 183 -3.22 3.09 0.23
CA HIS A 183 -3.85 4.06 -0.65
C HIS A 183 -4.99 4.77 0.06
N VAL A 184 -5.13 6.07 -0.16
CA VAL A 184 -6.20 6.86 0.42
C VAL A 184 -7.11 7.45 -0.65
N HIS A 185 -8.41 7.29 -0.47
CA HIS A 185 -9.44 8.02 -1.19
C HIS A 185 -10.12 9.02 -0.26
N ILE A 186 -10.23 10.27 -0.69
CA ILE A 186 -10.89 11.32 0.08
C ILE A 186 -12.20 11.69 -0.61
N LEU A 187 -13.29 11.55 0.16
CA LEU A 187 -14.66 11.75 -0.28
C LEU A 187 -15.24 12.94 0.50
N GLU A 188 -15.36 14.09 -0.16
CA GLU A 188 -15.91 15.31 0.43
C GLU A 188 -17.45 15.30 0.30
N VAL A 189 -18.18 15.46 1.41
CA VAL A 189 -19.65 15.54 1.40
C VAL A 189 -20.09 16.80 0.63
N GLY A 190 -21.12 16.67 -0.21
CA GLY A 190 -21.64 17.72 -1.06
C GLY A 190 -20.79 18.07 -2.29
N LYS A 191 -19.67 17.37 -2.54
CA LYS A 191 -18.84 17.55 -3.73
C LYS A 191 -18.72 16.26 -4.53
N ASN A 192 -19.07 16.32 -5.81
CA ASN A 192 -19.09 15.16 -6.71
C ASN A 192 -19.87 13.96 -6.11
N GLU A 193 -20.87 14.28 -5.30
CA GLU A 193 -21.71 13.31 -4.60
C GLU A 193 -22.89 12.93 -5.50
N GLU A 194 -23.12 11.64 -5.63
CA GLU A 194 -24.24 11.07 -6.37
C GLU A 194 -25.41 10.81 -5.42
N PRO A 195 -26.66 10.75 -5.94
CA PRO A 195 -27.79 10.32 -5.15
C PRO A 195 -27.51 8.95 -4.50
N PRO A 196 -27.60 8.84 -3.17
CA PRO A 196 -27.27 7.61 -2.49
C PRO A 196 -28.32 6.52 -2.74
N ASP A 197 -27.84 5.28 -2.88
CA ASP A 197 -28.72 4.12 -2.87
C ASP A 197 -29.53 4.03 -1.56
N ALA A 198 -30.68 3.35 -1.61
CA ALA A 198 -31.46 3.05 -0.42
C ALA A 198 -30.59 2.41 0.68
N ASN A 199 -30.70 2.94 1.90
CA ASN A 199 -29.89 2.60 3.08
C ASN A 199 -28.52 3.28 3.19
N PHE A 200 -28.14 4.19 2.30
CA PHE A 200 -26.89 4.95 2.41
C PHE A 200 -27.19 6.44 2.55
N ASP A 201 -26.27 7.14 3.21
CA ASP A 201 -26.38 8.59 3.42
C ASP A 201 -25.63 9.33 2.31
N HIS A 202 -24.52 8.75 1.84
CA HIS A 202 -23.63 9.36 0.87
C HIS A 202 -23.15 8.37 -0.19
N GLN A 203 -22.89 8.85 -1.41
CA GLN A 203 -22.35 8.04 -2.50
C GLN A 203 -21.44 8.82 -3.44
N TRP A 204 -20.35 8.19 -3.89
CA TRP A 204 -19.42 8.76 -4.87
C TRP A 204 -18.96 7.69 -5.85
N SER A 205 -18.72 8.08 -7.11
CA SER A 205 -18.08 7.23 -8.10
C SER A 205 -16.78 7.84 -8.63
N PHE A 206 -15.76 7.01 -8.85
CA PHE A 206 -14.46 7.47 -9.36
C PHE A 206 -13.65 6.36 -10.04
N GLN A 207 -12.71 6.75 -10.89
CA GLN A 207 -11.85 5.81 -11.60
C GLN A 207 -10.92 5.06 -10.65
N ARG A 208 -10.75 3.76 -10.89
CA ARG A 208 -9.87 2.92 -10.08
C ARG A 208 -8.40 3.31 -10.30
N ALA A 209 -7.76 3.77 -9.24
CA ALA A 209 -6.33 4.12 -9.26
C ALA A 209 -5.42 3.05 -8.62
N PHE A 210 -5.98 2.13 -7.81
CA PHE A 210 -5.20 1.24 -6.95
C PHE A 210 -5.47 -0.26 -7.19
N HIS A 211 -4.41 -1.07 -7.12
CA HIS A 211 -4.45 -2.51 -7.38
C HIS A 211 -4.61 -3.30 -6.06
N VAL A 212 -5.85 -3.36 -5.56
CA VAL A 212 -6.19 -3.97 -4.26
C VAL A 212 -6.20 -5.51 -4.29
N SER A 213 -6.31 -6.12 -5.47
CA SER A 213 -6.43 -7.58 -5.60
C SER A 213 -5.66 -8.09 -6.82
N PRO A 214 -4.90 -9.19 -6.69
CA PRO A 214 -4.19 -9.82 -7.80
C PRO A 214 -5.11 -10.34 -8.90
N PHE A 215 -6.42 -10.40 -8.65
CA PHE A 215 -7.39 -10.96 -9.60
C PHE A 215 -8.12 -9.90 -10.43
N ASN A 216 -7.89 -8.61 -10.20
CA ASN A 216 -8.52 -7.55 -10.98
C ASN A 216 -7.47 -6.55 -11.50
N ASP A 217 -7.49 -6.31 -12.80
CA ASP A 217 -6.87 -5.17 -13.49
C ASP A 217 -7.12 -3.80 -12.81
N ARG A 218 -6.38 -2.75 -13.18
CA ARG A 218 -6.62 -1.38 -12.67
C ARG A 218 -7.78 -0.65 -13.37
N LEU A 219 -8.47 -1.31 -14.29
CA LEU A 219 -9.52 -0.69 -15.09
C LEU A 219 -10.86 -0.70 -14.36
N GLY A 220 -11.71 0.26 -14.73
CA GLY A 220 -13.09 0.37 -14.25
C GLY A 220 -13.32 1.46 -13.21
N THR A 221 -14.58 1.59 -12.82
CA THR A 221 -15.06 2.64 -11.92
C THR A 221 -15.46 2.04 -10.58
N TYR A 222 -15.01 2.63 -9.48
CA TYR A 222 -15.51 2.33 -8.16
C TYR A 222 -16.71 3.21 -7.83
N THR A 223 -17.75 2.61 -7.25
CA THR A 223 -18.83 3.33 -6.58
C THR A 223 -18.79 2.98 -5.10
N VAL A 224 -18.58 3.99 -4.27
CA VAL A 224 -18.54 3.88 -2.81
C VAL A 224 -19.85 4.46 -2.26
N SER A 225 -20.61 3.63 -1.55
CA SER A 225 -21.77 4.08 -0.77
C SER A 225 -21.44 3.97 0.71
N VAL A 226 -21.74 5.01 1.48
CA VAL A 226 -21.45 5.11 2.91
C VAL A 226 -22.70 5.48 3.69
N ARG A 227 -22.97 4.73 4.76
CA ARG A 227 -23.82 5.16 5.87
C ARG A 227 -22.92 5.52 7.03
N ALA A 228 -22.94 6.79 7.41
CA ALA A 228 -22.11 7.28 8.50
C ALA A 228 -22.70 6.87 9.86
N PRO A 229 -21.88 6.72 10.90
CA PRO A 229 -22.41 6.61 12.24
C PRO A 229 -23.07 7.95 12.61
N LEU A 230 -24.38 7.96 12.85
CA LEU A 230 -25.05 9.14 13.42
C LEU A 230 -24.66 9.23 14.90
N LEU A 231 -24.02 10.35 15.26
CA LEU A 231 -23.43 10.60 16.58
C LEU A 231 -24.26 11.55 17.45
N HIS A 232 -25.36 12.08 16.93
CA HIS A 232 -26.18 13.09 17.60
C HIS A 232 -27.53 12.51 18.05
N GLY A 233 -27.69 12.38 19.37
CA GLY A 233 -28.96 12.06 20.03
C GLY A 233 -28.84 10.99 21.12
N ASP A 234 -29.77 11.01 22.09
CA ASP A 234 -29.91 9.99 23.15
C ASP A 234 -30.29 8.59 22.62
N CYS A 235 -30.54 8.47 21.31
CA CYS A 235 -31.04 7.28 20.64
C CYS A 235 -29.94 6.42 19.98
N GLY A 236 -28.85 6.11 20.69
CA GLY A 236 -27.84 5.14 20.25
C GLY A 236 -27.13 5.50 18.93
N ILE A 237 -26.27 4.60 18.46
CA ILE A 237 -25.44 4.82 17.27
C ILE A 237 -26.07 4.17 16.03
N ALA A 238 -26.16 4.90 14.92
CA ALA A 238 -26.49 4.29 13.63
C ALA A 238 -25.34 3.37 13.18
N LEU A 239 -25.67 2.12 12.84
CA LEU A 239 -24.66 1.13 12.47
C LEU A 239 -24.00 1.50 11.14
N PRO A 240 -22.66 1.72 11.11
CA PRO A 240 -21.97 2.09 9.89
C PRO A 240 -22.07 0.96 8.85
N LEU A 241 -22.25 1.37 7.60
CA LEU A 241 -22.31 0.49 6.44
C LEU A 241 -21.51 1.10 5.30
N ILE A 242 -20.48 0.39 4.87
CA ILE A 242 -19.65 0.79 3.73
C ILE A 242 -19.82 -0.25 2.65
N ARG A 243 -20.07 0.19 1.41
CA ARG A 243 -20.17 -0.68 0.25
C ARG A 243 -19.34 -0.12 -0.89
N ILE A 244 -18.50 -0.96 -1.47
CA ILE A 244 -17.64 -0.65 -2.60
C ILE A 244 -18.04 -1.57 -3.75
N ARG A 245 -18.52 -0.99 -4.85
CA ARG A 245 -18.82 -1.69 -6.10
C ARG A 245 -17.77 -1.34 -7.13
N LEU A 246 -17.31 -2.33 -7.88
CA LEU A 246 -16.41 -2.16 -9.02
C LEU A 246 -17.18 -2.48 -10.29
N HIS A 247 -17.27 -1.50 -11.17
CA HIS A 247 -17.85 -1.62 -12.49
C HIS A 247 -16.76 -1.85 -13.53
N SER A 248 -16.99 -2.76 -14.47
CA SER A 248 -16.15 -2.95 -15.65
C SER A 248 -16.17 -1.69 -16.51
N PRO A 249 -15.13 -1.39 -17.33
CA PRO A 249 -15.20 -0.32 -18.32
C PRO A 249 -16.42 -0.42 -19.26
N ALA A 250 -16.91 -1.63 -19.52
CA ALA A 250 -18.11 -1.89 -20.30
C ALA A 250 -19.44 -1.59 -19.56
N GLY A 251 -19.39 -1.19 -18.28
CA GLY A 251 -20.56 -0.89 -17.45
C GLY A 251 -21.02 -1.94 -16.42
N PRO A 252 -20.95 -3.28 -16.65
CA PRO A 252 -21.53 -4.24 -15.72
C PRO A 252 -20.74 -4.33 -14.41
N LEU A 253 -21.45 -4.68 -13.33
CA LEU A 253 -20.86 -4.89 -12.00
C LEU A 253 -19.90 -6.09 -12.03
N LYS A 254 -18.61 -5.84 -11.82
CA LYS A 254 -17.55 -6.85 -11.78
C LYS A 254 -17.41 -7.46 -10.39
N PHE A 255 -17.48 -6.61 -9.36
CA PHE A 255 -17.24 -7.01 -7.96
C PHE A 255 -17.95 -6.08 -6.98
N SER A 256 -18.36 -6.63 -5.83
CA SER A 256 -18.94 -5.88 -4.72
C SER A 256 -18.32 -6.35 -3.41
N ALA A 257 -17.89 -5.41 -2.58
CA ALA A 257 -17.47 -5.62 -1.21
C ALA A 257 -18.34 -4.76 -0.29
N SER A 258 -18.70 -5.27 0.88
CA SER A 258 -19.41 -4.49 1.88
C SER A 258 -18.95 -4.84 3.28
N LEU A 259 -18.75 -3.81 4.11
CA LEU A 259 -18.52 -3.90 5.54
C LEU A 259 -19.76 -3.37 6.26
N ARG A 260 -20.46 -4.26 6.97
CA ARG A 260 -21.71 -3.93 7.67
C ARG A 260 -21.56 -4.18 9.15
N ALA A 261 -21.68 -3.14 9.99
CA ALA A 261 -21.86 -3.34 11.42
C ALA A 261 -23.24 -3.98 11.68
N ARG A 262 -23.26 -5.05 12.50
CA ARG A 262 -24.49 -5.76 12.89
C ARG A 262 -24.90 -5.44 14.32
N HIS A 263 -23.92 -5.19 15.17
CA HIS A 263 -24.13 -4.85 16.57
C HIS A 263 -23.02 -3.89 17.02
N ALA A 264 -23.40 -2.87 17.77
CA ALA A 264 -22.49 -1.92 18.40
C ALA A 264 -22.67 -1.99 19.91
N ALA A 265 -21.59 -2.25 20.63
CA ALA A 265 -21.57 -2.18 22.08
C ALA A 265 -20.63 -1.05 22.54
N PRO A 266 -20.95 -0.34 23.64
CA PRO A 266 -20.04 0.67 24.20
C PRO A 266 -18.67 0.08 24.50
N PHE A 267 -17.59 0.81 24.22
CA PHE A 267 -16.22 0.33 24.38
C PHE A 267 -15.82 0.28 25.86
N LYS A 268 -16.15 -0.84 26.52
CA LYS A 268 -15.84 -1.11 27.94
C LYS A 268 -15.09 -2.44 28.09
N ALA A 269 -14.34 -2.58 29.17
CA ALA A 269 -13.56 -3.80 29.44
C ALA A 269 -14.41 -5.08 29.37
N THR A 270 -15.62 -5.06 29.91
CA THR A 270 -16.58 -6.18 29.87
C THR A 270 -16.97 -6.56 28.45
N THR A 271 -17.37 -5.58 27.64
CA THR A 271 -17.80 -5.80 26.25
C THR A 271 -16.66 -6.30 25.36
N VAL A 272 -15.44 -5.78 25.59
CA VAL A 272 -14.23 -6.19 24.87
C VAL A 272 -13.88 -7.62 25.24
N LEU A 273 -13.82 -7.95 26.52
CA LEU A 273 -13.51 -9.30 26.99
C LEU A 273 -14.56 -10.30 26.51
N ALA A 274 -15.86 -9.95 26.58
CA ALA A 274 -16.93 -10.79 26.07
C ALA A 274 -16.81 -11.03 24.56
N ALA A 275 -16.45 -10.01 23.77
CA ALA A 275 -16.21 -10.17 22.34
C ALA A 275 -15.02 -11.10 22.06
N LEU A 276 -13.93 -10.98 22.82
CA LEU A 276 -12.75 -11.84 22.70
C LEU A 276 -13.06 -13.29 23.12
N MET A 277 -13.81 -13.50 24.19
CA MET A 277 -14.22 -14.84 24.62
C MET A 277 -15.17 -15.52 23.64
N THR A 278 -16.06 -14.75 22.99
CA THR A 278 -16.97 -15.30 21.97
C THR A 278 -16.20 -15.68 20.70
N HIS A 279 -15.13 -14.95 20.37
CA HIS A 279 -14.43 -15.04 19.10
C HIS A 279 -12.89 -14.93 19.24
N PRO A 280 -12.22 -15.86 19.95
CA PRO A 280 -10.83 -15.70 20.38
C PRO A 280 -9.81 -15.67 19.23
N PHE A 281 -10.13 -16.28 18.10
CA PHE A 281 -9.23 -16.36 16.94
C PHE A 281 -9.65 -15.45 15.78
N ILE A 282 -10.71 -14.64 15.93
CA ILE A 282 -11.29 -13.91 14.79
C ILE A 282 -10.31 -12.97 14.09
N LEU A 283 -9.42 -12.33 14.86
CA LEU A 283 -8.40 -11.42 14.36
C LEU A 283 -7.24 -12.17 13.68
N PHE A 284 -6.88 -13.36 14.17
CA PHE A 284 -5.86 -14.21 13.56
C PHE A 284 -6.33 -14.87 12.25
N LEU A 285 -7.63 -15.13 12.13
CA LEU A 285 -8.20 -15.83 10.99
C LEU A 285 -8.34 -14.96 9.73
N THR A 286 -8.15 -13.65 9.80
CA THR A 286 -8.30 -12.74 8.66
C THR A 286 -7.37 -13.10 7.50
N LEU A 287 -6.05 -13.20 7.74
CA LEU A 287 -5.07 -13.54 6.69
C LEU A 287 -5.28 -14.97 6.15
N PRO A 288 -5.39 -16.02 6.97
CA PRO A 288 -5.69 -17.37 6.49
C PRO A 288 -6.95 -17.44 5.62
N ARG A 289 -8.02 -16.71 5.98
CA ARG A 289 -9.24 -16.66 5.17
C ARG A 289 -9.02 -15.96 3.82
N ILE A 290 -8.25 -14.88 3.80
CA ILE A 290 -7.88 -14.18 2.55
C ILE A 290 -7.10 -15.15 1.64
N LEU A 291 -6.09 -15.84 2.18
CA LEU A 291 -5.29 -16.81 1.42
C LEU A 291 -6.12 -17.99 0.93
N TYR A 292 -7.00 -18.53 1.78
CA TYR A 292 -7.92 -19.62 1.41
C TYR A 292 -8.82 -19.21 0.24
N HIS A 293 -9.46 -18.04 0.30
CA HIS A 293 -10.33 -17.58 -0.77
C HIS A 293 -9.54 -17.21 -2.04
N ALA A 294 -8.33 -16.68 -1.92
CA ALA A 294 -7.44 -16.49 -3.06
C ALA A 294 -7.09 -17.82 -3.74
N ALA A 295 -6.78 -18.87 -2.96
CA ALA A 295 -6.52 -20.21 -3.48
C ALA A 295 -7.76 -20.82 -4.15
N VAL A 296 -8.95 -20.66 -3.57
CA VAL A 296 -10.21 -21.11 -4.19
C VAL A 296 -10.45 -20.39 -5.52
N LEU A 297 -10.24 -19.07 -5.58
CA LEU A 297 -10.39 -18.30 -6.81
C LEU A 297 -9.41 -18.75 -7.88
N HIS A 298 -8.15 -18.95 -7.52
CA HIS A 298 -7.12 -19.32 -8.49
C HIS A 298 -7.25 -20.77 -8.95
N TYR A 299 -7.21 -21.73 -8.02
CA TYR A 299 -7.11 -23.15 -8.35
C TYR A 299 -8.46 -23.79 -8.70
N ARG A 300 -9.55 -23.41 -8.00
CA ARG A 300 -10.87 -24.00 -8.24
C ARG A 300 -11.68 -23.21 -9.27
N ARG A 301 -11.64 -21.88 -9.21
CA ARG A 301 -12.38 -21.00 -10.14
C ARG A 301 -11.56 -20.57 -11.36
N ARG A 302 -10.33 -21.08 -11.50
CA ARG A 302 -9.43 -20.91 -12.66
C ARG A 302 -9.19 -19.45 -13.04
N LEU A 303 -9.17 -18.58 -12.04
CA LEU A 303 -9.07 -17.15 -12.25
C LEU A 303 -7.62 -16.74 -12.47
N ASN A 304 -7.40 -15.98 -13.55
CA ASN A 304 -6.08 -15.48 -13.89
C ASN A 304 -5.60 -14.42 -12.89
N VAL A 305 -4.29 -14.45 -12.63
CA VAL A 305 -3.58 -13.50 -11.78
C VAL A 305 -2.98 -12.42 -12.67
N TYR A 306 -3.23 -11.17 -12.33
CA TYR A 306 -2.56 -10.02 -12.92
C TYR A 306 -1.26 -9.77 -12.18
N LYS A 307 -0.17 -9.56 -12.92
CA LYS A 307 1.10 -9.14 -12.33
C LYS A 307 0.88 -7.80 -11.63
N ARG A 308 1.31 -7.72 -10.37
CA ARG A 308 1.14 -6.52 -9.55
C ARG A 308 1.81 -5.33 -10.24
N PRO A 309 1.06 -4.28 -10.59
CA PRO A 309 1.64 -3.05 -11.09
C PRO A 309 2.11 -2.16 -9.92
N GLU A 310 3.18 -1.39 -10.12
CA GLU A 310 3.72 -0.47 -9.11
C GLU A 310 2.74 0.68 -8.80
N PRO A 311 2.61 1.12 -7.54
CA PRO A 311 1.62 2.13 -7.13
C PRO A 311 1.93 3.50 -7.76
N LYS A 312 0.90 4.17 -8.28
CA LYS A 312 1.03 5.52 -8.86
C LYS A 312 1.14 6.58 -7.74
N PRO A 313 2.08 7.53 -7.82
CA PRO A 313 2.22 8.59 -6.84
C PRO A 313 1.09 9.61 -6.94
N VAL A 314 0.91 10.39 -5.88
CA VAL A 314 -0.10 11.47 -5.77
C VAL A 314 0.09 12.55 -6.85
N ARG A 315 1.32 12.75 -7.35
CA ARG A 315 1.64 13.83 -8.30
C ARG A 315 2.74 13.40 -9.27
N TRP A 316 2.35 12.89 -10.45
CA TRP A 316 3.25 12.82 -11.60
C TRP A 316 2.89 13.97 -12.53
N SER A 317 3.70 15.03 -12.54
CA SER A 317 3.56 16.11 -13.51
C SER A 317 4.17 15.68 -14.84
N THR A 318 3.43 14.89 -15.61
CA THR A 318 3.67 14.74 -17.04
C THR A 318 2.36 15.03 -17.75
N ALA A 319 2.20 16.32 -18.07
CA ALA A 319 1.05 16.99 -18.70
C ALA A 319 -0.06 17.47 -17.73
N PRO A 320 -0.57 18.70 -17.95
CA PRO A 320 -1.81 19.15 -17.33
C PRO A 320 -2.95 18.31 -17.93
N SER A 321 -3.37 17.25 -17.24
CA SER A 321 -4.67 16.65 -17.54
C SER A 321 -5.73 17.68 -17.18
N SER A 322 -6.37 18.24 -18.21
CA SER A 322 -7.47 19.21 -18.13
C SER A 322 -8.75 18.64 -17.51
N THR A 323 -8.75 17.37 -17.10
CA THR A 323 -9.86 16.73 -16.38
C THR A 323 -9.60 16.81 -14.88
N PRO A 324 -10.41 17.57 -14.10
CA PRO A 324 -10.31 17.52 -12.64
C PRO A 324 -10.55 16.08 -12.19
N ALA A 325 -9.59 15.50 -11.46
CA ALA A 325 -9.75 14.18 -10.88
C ALA A 325 -11.01 14.20 -10.00
N LEU A 326 -12.01 13.38 -10.35
CA LEU A 326 -13.34 13.36 -9.73
C LEU A 326 -13.30 13.07 -8.21
N THR A 327 -12.22 12.46 -7.74
CA THR A 327 -11.87 12.31 -6.32
C THR A 327 -10.38 12.54 -6.09
N LYS A 328 -10.04 13.23 -5.00
CA LYS A 328 -8.65 13.39 -4.55
C LYS A 328 -8.21 12.10 -3.84
N GLY A 329 -7.27 11.36 -4.41
CA GLY A 329 -6.76 10.13 -3.81
C GLY A 329 -5.44 9.68 -4.44
N GLY A 330 -4.65 8.90 -3.70
CA GLY A 330 -3.31 8.51 -4.12
C GLY A 330 -2.62 7.53 -3.18
N GLY A 331 -1.54 6.91 -3.66
CA GLY A 331 -0.69 6.05 -2.84
C GLY A 331 -0.02 6.85 -1.73
N ILE A 332 -0.03 6.32 -0.51
CA ILE A 332 0.60 6.96 0.66
C ILE A 332 1.55 6.02 1.43
N GLY A 333 1.63 4.76 1.04
CA GLY A 333 2.58 3.79 1.60
C GLY A 333 3.07 2.83 0.53
N TRP A 334 4.38 2.67 0.44
CA TRP A 334 5.08 1.77 -0.48
C TRP A 334 5.71 0.61 0.28
N GLN A 335 6.13 -0.43 -0.46
CA GLN A 335 6.93 -1.49 0.14
C GLN A 335 8.30 -0.97 0.55
N HIS A 336 8.79 -1.42 1.69
CA HIS A 336 10.17 -1.15 2.06
C HIS A 336 11.11 -1.86 1.08
N PRO A 337 12.21 -1.19 0.67
CA PRO A 337 13.19 -1.81 -0.21
C PRO A 337 13.81 -3.01 0.50
N THR A 338 13.84 -4.13 -0.22
CA THR A 338 14.55 -5.36 0.16
C THR A 338 16.05 -5.10 0.30
N LEU A 339 16.79 -6.02 0.92
CA LEU A 339 18.24 -5.88 1.06
C LEU A 339 18.94 -5.77 -0.30
N LEU A 340 18.47 -6.49 -1.30
CA LEU A 340 19.01 -6.45 -2.66
C LEU A 340 18.67 -5.16 -3.39
N GLU A 341 17.44 -4.65 -3.26
CA GLU A 341 17.09 -3.34 -3.80
C GLU A 341 17.89 -2.21 -3.15
N ARG A 342 18.14 -2.28 -1.83
CA ARG A 342 19.04 -1.34 -1.14
C ARG A 342 20.48 -1.42 -1.67
N ALA A 343 20.97 -2.63 -1.94
CA ALA A 343 22.30 -2.82 -2.53
C ALA A 343 22.37 -2.28 -3.96
N ALA A 344 21.35 -2.55 -4.78
CA ALA A 344 21.23 -2.01 -6.14
C ALA A 344 21.15 -0.47 -6.13
N GLN A 345 20.33 0.10 -5.25
CA GLN A 345 20.22 1.55 -5.06
C GLN A 345 21.57 2.17 -4.72
N ARG A 346 22.32 1.60 -3.77
CA ARG A 346 23.67 2.10 -3.41
C ARG A 346 24.61 2.08 -4.61
N THR A 347 24.61 1.00 -5.39
CA THR A 347 25.43 0.88 -6.61
C THR A 347 25.07 1.96 -7.63
N VAL A 348 23.77 2.12 -7.93
CA VAL A 348 23.29 3.11 -8.90
C VAL A 348 23.56 4.53 -8.43
N SER A 349 23.23 4.89 -7.18
CA SER A 349 23.50 6.24 -6.64
C SER A 349 24.99 6.57 -6.66
N THR A 350 25.87 5.61 -6.36
CA THR A 350 27.33 5.81 -6.44
C THR A 350 27.80 6.03 -7.88
N PHE A 351 27.20 5.32 -8.84
CA PHE A 351 27.48 5.52 -10.26
C PHE A 351 27.01 6.91 -10.73
N LEU A 352 25.77 7.30 -10.39
CA LEU A 352 25.20 8.59 -10.79
C LEU A 352 25.99 9.77 -10.24
N ALA A 353 26.42 9.72 -8.97
CA ALA A 353 27.28 10.75 -8.39
C ALA A 353 28.57 10.95 -9.20
N ARG A 354 29.25 9.86 -9.56
CA ARG A 354 30.48 9.90 -10.37
C ARG A 354 30.24 10.45 -11.77
N ARG A 355 29.09 10.16 -12.38
CA ARG A 355 28.74 10.63 -13.73
C ARG A 355 28.30 12.09 -13.73
N ALA A 356 27.58 12.53 -12.70
CA ALA A 356 27.24 13.94 -12.47
C ALA A 356 28.53 14.79 -12.43
N ASP A 357 29.52 14.36 -11.66
CA ASP A 357 30.84 15.02 -11.59
C ASP A 357 31.58 14.99 -12.93
N ALA A 358 31.63 13.83 -13.61
CA ALA A 358 32.42 13.67 -14.83
C ALA A 358 31.86 14.42 -16.05
N LEU A 359 30.52 14.57 -16.14
CA LEU A 359 29.86 15.23 -17.26
C LEU A 359 29.44 16.68 -16.93
N GLY A 360 29.59 17.12 -15.68
CA GLY A 360 29.14 18.44 -15.24
C GLY A 360 27.62 18.60 -15.34
N VAL A 361 26.86 17.54 -15.03
CA VAL A 361 25.40 17.51 -15.15
C VAL A 361 24.73 17.37 -13.78
N HIS A 362 23.56 17.98 -13.61
CA HIS A 362 22.76 17.81 -12.40
C HIS A 362 21.80 16.64 -12.58
N ILE A 363 21.84 15.67 -11.67
CA ILE A 363 20.96 14.50 -11.72
C ILE A 363 20.07 14.50 -10.49
N THR A 364 18.75 14.56 -10.70
CA THR A 364 17.74 14.50 -9.65
C THR A 364 16.98 13.18 -9.73
N LEU A 365 17.07 12.36 -8.68
CA LEU A 365 16.24 11.17 -8.50
C LEU A 365 15.01 11.53 -7.67
N GLN A 366 13.84 11.49 -8.30
CA GLN A 366 12.57 11.81 -7.67
C GLN A 366 11.77 10.51 -7.40
N PRO A 367 11.65 10.07 -6.14
CA PRO A 367 10.80 8.93 -5.81
C PRO A 367 9.32 9.26 -5.97
N GLY A 368 8.53 8.28 -6.40
CA GLY A 368 7.07 8.33 -6.34
C GLY A 368 6.52 8.17 -4.91
N ASP A 369 7.28 7.51 -4.05
CA ASP A 369 6.95 7.40 -2.62
C ASP A 369 7.11 8.77 -1.93
N PRO A 370 6.03 9.37 -1.38
CA PRO A 370 6.06 10.66 -0.72
C PRO A 370 6.83 10.64 0.61
N SER A 371 7.11 9.46 1.16
CA SER A 371 7.95 9.30 2.37
C SER A 371 9.45 9.29 2.04
N ALA A 372 9.82 9.01 0.79
CA ALA A 372 11.21 8.98 0.35
C ALA A 372 11.70 10.37 -0.06
N GLN A 373 12.95 10.67 0.28
CA GLN A 373 13.57 11.96 -0.06
C GLN A 373 14.08 11.96 -1.51
N THR A 374 13.88 13.09 -2.19
CA THR A 374 14.50 13.35 -3.50
C THR A 374 16.01 13.44 -3.33
N GLN A 375 16.77 12.65 -4.10
CA GLN A 375 18.23 12.68 -4.09
C GLN A 375 18.71 13.56 -5.24
N ARG A 376 19.68 14.44 -4.95
CA ARG A 376 20.33 15.29 -5.95
C ARG A 376 21.81 14.97 -6.00
N PHE A 377 22.34 14.87 -7.20
CA PHE A 377 23.75 14.67 -7.48
C PHE A 377 24.23 15.85 -8.31
N ASP A 378 25.09 16.66 -7.69
CA ASP A 378 25.63 17.89 -8.26
C ASP A 378 27.13 17.76 -8.48
N ALA A 379 27.63 18.32 -9.58
CA ALA A 379 29.05 18.33 -9.89
C ALA A 379 29.83 19.16 -8.84
N HIS A 380 30.82 18.55 -8.18
CA HIS A 380 31.62 19.20 -7.13
C HIS A 380 32.65 20.23 -7.63
N HIS A 381 32.81 20.39 -8.96
CA HIS A 381 33.69 21.39 -9.56
C HIS A 381 32.92 22.60 -10.11
N GLY A 382 32.36 23.38 -9.18
CA GLY A 382 32.04 24.79 -9.37
C GLY A 382 33.09 25.67 -8.68
N GLY A 383 34.33 25.65 -9.17
CA GLY A 383 35.42 26.49 -8.69
C GLY A 383 35.91 27.44 -9.79
N ALA A 384 35.44 28.68 -9.75
CA ALA A 384 36.06 29.88 -10.34
C ALA A 384 36.46 29.82 -11.83
N ASP A 385 35.49 29.99 -12.73
CA ASP A 385 35.71 30.95 -13.82
C ASP A 385 34.39 31.52 -14.37
N GLY A 386 34.30 32.84 -14.36
CA GLY A 386 33.07 33.61 -14.59
C GLY A 386 32.61 33.70 -16.04
N THR A 387 32.82 32.69 -16.87
CA THR A 387 32.54 32.79 -18.32
C THR A 387 32.10 31.48 -18.94
N THR A 388 30.88 31.04 -18.61
CA THR A 388 29.90 30.55 -19.60
C THR A 388 28.52 30.44 -18.93
N LYS A 389 27.60 31.36 -19.24
CA LYS A 389 26.16 31.23 -18.95
C LYS A 389 25.54 30.18 -19.89
N GLY A 390 26.03 28.95 -19.84
CA GLY A 390 25.35 27.79 -20.41
C GLY A 390 24.34 27.27 -19.40
N LYS A 391 23.10 27.01 -19.83
CA LYS A 391 22.06 26.40 -18.99
C LYS A 391 22.59 25.04 -18.50
N ALA A 392 22.80 24.89 -17.19
CA ALA A 392 23.29 23.63 -16.63
C ALA A 392 22.36 22.49 -17.03
N ARG A 393 22.92 21.41 -17.59
CA ARG A 393 22.14 20.28 -18.10
C ARG A 393 21.59 19.50 -16.90
N GLU A 394 20.28 19.45 -16.78
CA GLU A 394 19.58 18.79 -15.67
C GLU A 394 18.83 17.56 -16.17
N LEU A 395 19.08 16.41 -15.55
CA LEU A 395 18.33 15.18 -15.73
C LEU A 395 17.47 14.90 -14.51
N VAL A 396 16.15 14.86 -14.68
CA VAL A 396 15.22 14.39 -13.65
C VAL A 396 14.78 12.98 -14.00
N ILE A 397 15.06 12.03 -13.11
CA ILE A 397 14.59 10.65 -13.20
C ILE A 397 13.54 10.45 -12.12
N SER A 398 12.28 10.33 -12.52
CA SER A 398 11.17 10.03 -11.62
C SER A 398 10.90 8.53 -11.66
N TYR A 399 10.85 7.85 -10.51
CA TYR A 399 10.68 6.39 -10.44
C TYR A 399 9.58 5.98 -9.46
N LEU A 400 8.85 4.91 -9.76
CA LEU A 400 7.69 4.47 -8.96
C LEU A 400 8.08 3.72 -7.69
N SER A 401 9.13 2.89 -7.74
CA SER A 401 9.56 2.08 -6.60
C SER A 401 11.05 1.66 -6.71
N PRO A 402 11.63 1.13 -5.62
CA PRO A 402 13.03 0.68 -5.60
C PRO A 402 13.39 -0.40 -6.65
N ARG A 403 12.39 -1.07 -7.22
CA ARG A 403 12.56 -2.00 -8.35
C ARG A 403 13.22 -1.36 -9.57
N PHE A 404 13.09 -0.04 -9.72
CA PHE A 404 13.85 0.73 -10.72
C PHE A 404 15.35 0.46 -10.64
N PHE A 405 15.93 0.40 -9.44
CA PHE A 405 17.37 0.19 -9.28
C PHE A 405 17.80 -1.23 -9.66
N THR A 406 16.98 -2.24 -9.36
CA THR A 406 17.27 -3.62 -9.76
C THR A 406 17.11 -3.79 -11.27
N LEU A 407 16.11 -3.13 -11.88
CA LEU A 407 15.95 -3.08 -13.33
C LEU A 407 17.19 -2.50 -14.00
N LEU A 408 17.74 -1.39 -13.50
CA LEU A 408 18.97 -0.80 -14.06
C LEU A 408 20.18 -1.74 -13.96
N VAL A 409 20.28 -2.50 -12.87
CA VAL A 409 21.35 -3.51 -12.69
C VAL A 409 21.16 -4.71 -13.63
N LEU A 410 19.91 -5.08 -13.92
CA LEU A 410 19.58 -6.23 -14.79
C LEU A 410 19.48 -5.89 -16.28
N ALA A 411 19.34 -4.60 -16.64
CA ALA A 411 19.15 -4.18 -18.01
C ALA A 411 20.43 -4.23 -18.85
N GLY A 412 21.62 -4.14 -18.24
CA GLY A 412 22.90 -4.18 -18.95
C GLY A 412 23.26 -2.88 -19.67
N ASP A 413 22.28 -2.20 -20.27
CA ASP A 413 22.46 -0.98 -21.06
C ASP A 413 21.26 -0.01 -20.90
N ALA A 414 21.47 1.27 -21.23
CA ALA A 414 20.47 2.33 -21.08
C ALA A 414 19.24 2.15 -22.00
N PRO A 415 19.40 1.83 -23.30
CA PRO A 415 18.26 1.58 -24.19
C PRO A 415 17.37 0.42 -23.75
N THR A 416 17.94 -0.67 -23.25
CA THR A 416 17.25 -1.84 -22.69
C THR A 416 16.53 -1.46 -21.40
N ALA A 417 17.16 -0.64 -20.54
CA ALA A 417 16.49 -0.13 -19.35
C ALA A 417 15.27 0.72 -19.71
N LEU A 418 15.38 1.61 -20.71
CA LEU A 418 14.26 2.41 -21.20
C LEU A 418 13.16 1.53 -21.81
N ARG A 419 13.51 0.51 -22.61
CA ARG A 419 12.53 -0.44 -23.17
C ARG A 419 11.80 -1.24 -22.09
N ARG A 420 12.52 -1.74 -21.08
CA ARG A 420 11.94 -2.51 -19.97
C ARG A 420 11.10 -1.63 -19.03
N GLY A 421 11.52 -0.39 -18.82
CA GLY A 421 10.83 0.58 -17.96
C GLY A 421 9.62 1.25 -18.60
N ARG A 422 9.53 1.27 -19.94
CA ARG A 422 8.37 1.77 -20.67
C ARG A 422 7.21 0.76 -20.65
N GLY A 423 6.01 1.26 -20.38
CA GLY A 423 4.80 0.53 -20.71
C GLY A 423 4.46 0.62 -22.18
N THR A 424 3.65 -0.33 -22.63
CA THR A 424 2.92 -0.22 -23.89
C THR A 424 2.04 1.04 -23.83
N ALA A 425 2.09 1.85 -24.90
CA ALA A 425 1.24 3.00 -25.21
C ALA A 425 0.51 3.66 -24.01
N GLY A 426 1.18 4.60 -23.33
CA GLY A 426 0.54 5.52 -22.37
C GLY A 426 0.56 5.09 -20.90
N GLU A 427 1.03 3.88 -20.57
CA GLU A 427 1.28 3.49 -19.17
C GLU A 427 2.76 3.65 -18.78
N VAL A 428 3.04 4.40 -17.71
CA VAL A 428 4.36 4.40 -17.06
C VAL A 428 4.48 3.09 -16.28
N ARG A 429 5.42 2.21 -16.66
CA ARG A 429 5.60 0.90 -15.98
C ARG A 429 6.47 1.00 -14.73
N GLU A 430 7.62 1.70 -14.77
CA GLU A 430 8.52 1.78 -13.61
C GLU A 430 9.18 3.16 -13.40
N PHE A 431 9.53 3.92 -14.45
CA PHE A 431 10.13 5.25 -14.34
C PHE A 431 9.90 6.14 -15.58
N VAL A 432 10.07 7.46 -15.45
CA VAL A 432 10.15 8.43 -16.56
C VAL A 432 11.37 9.31 -16.36
N VAL A 433 11.93 9.73 -17.49
CA VAL A 433 13.13 10.56 -17.57
C VAL A 433 12.77 11.86 -18.27
N SER A 434 13.32 13.00 -17.82
CA SER A 434 13.10 14.31 -18.45
C SER A 434 13.74 14.43 -19.85
N ASP A 435 14.90 13.82 -20.04
CA ASP A 435 15.68 13.82 -21.29
C ASP A 435 16.31 12.44 -21.51
N GLU A 436 15.84 11.71 -22.52
CA GLU A 436 16.30 10.37 -22.82
C GLU A 436 17.70 10.34 -23.46
N ALA A 437 18.05 11.37 -24.23
CA ALA A 437 19.37 11.45 -24.85
C ALA A 437 20.44 11.66 -23.78
N LEU A 438 20.17 12.56 -22.82
CA LEU A 438 21.04 12.78 -21.67
C LEU A 438 21.11 11.54 -20.75
N PHE A 439 20.03 10.79 -20.60
CA PHE A 439 20.05 9.51 -19.89
C PHE A 439 20.93 8.48 -20.58
N CYS A 440 20.79 8.31 -21.91
CA CYS A 440 21.69 7.45 -22.66
C CYS A 440 23.15 7.91 -22.49
N GLU A 441 23.46 9.21 -22.61
CA GLU A 441 24.83 9.71 -22.41
C GLU A 441 25.40 9.42 -21.01
N ILE A 442 24.58 9.53 -19.95
CA ILE A 442 25.01 9.22 -18.58
C ILE A 442 25.35 7.74 -18.43
N PHE A 443 24.55 6.86 -19.03
CA PHE A 443 24.70 5.40 -18.91
C PHE A 443 25.53 4.77 -20.02
N ASP A 444 25.82 5.51 -21.08
CA ASP A 444 26.77 5.14 -22.10
C ASP A 444 28.14 5.18 -21.47
N ALA A 445 28.78 4.02 -21.47
CA ALA A 445 30.17 3.89 -21.15
C ALA A 445 30.93 4.78 -22.12
N GLY A 446 31.26 6.01 -21.71
CA GLY A 446 32.28 6.80 -22.37
C GLY A 446 33.46 5.86 -22.57
N ALA A 447 33.78 5.59 -23.84
CA ALA A 447 34.81 4.66 -24.24
C ALA A 447 36.13 5.08 -23.60
N ILE A 448 36.43 4.55 -22.42
CA ILE A 448 37.80 4.41 -21.97
C ILE A 448 38.27 3.13 -22.66
N ALA A 449 38.61 3.31 -23.93
CA ALA A 449 39.56 2.46 -24.61
C ALA A 449 40.84 2.47 -23.77
N GLU A 450 41.12 1.34 -23.13
CA GLU A 450 42.44 0.75 -22.90
C GLU A 450 42.35 -0.26 -21.75
N GLY A 451 42.32 -1.55 -22.10
CA GLY A 451 42.38 -2.66 -21.15
C GLY A 451 41.42 -3.79 -21.53
N GLY A 452 41.97 -4.97 -21.80
CA GLY A 452 41.24 -6.14 -22.29
C GLY A 452 40.05 -6.57 -21.42
N THR A 453 39.23 -7.48 -21.97
CA THR A 453 38.03 -8.03 -21.32
C THR A 453 38.32 -8.47 -19.88
N THR A 454 37.78 -7.74 -18.91
CA THR A 454 37.89 -8.08 -17.48
C THR A 454 37.15 -9.38 -17.20
N TRP A 455 37.63 -10.15 -16.21
CA TRP A 455 36.97 -11.41 -15.80
C TRP A 455 35.51 -11.20 -15.39
N SER A 456 35.20 -10.04 -14.81
CA SER A 456 33.84 -9.63 -14.43
C SER A 456 32.96 -9.39 -15.64
N ALA A 457 33.47 -8.78 -16.72
CA ALA A 457 32.72 -8.61 -17.96
C ALA A 457 32.35 -9.96 -18.60
N ARG A 458 33.23 -10.96 -18.53
CA ARG A 458 32.94 -12.33 -19.01
C ARG A 458 31.84 -13.01 -18.19
N LEU A 459 31.88 -12.88 -16.86
CA LEU A 459 30.88 -13.45 -15.96
C LEU A 459 29.51 -12.79 -16.10
N ILE A 460 29.47 -11.46 -16.24
CA ILE A 460 28.22 -10.71 -16.46
C ILE A 460 27.54 -11.16 -17.77
N ARG A 461 28.32 -11.43 -18.84
CA ARG A 461 27.79 -11.97 -20.11
C ARG A 461 27.11 -13.33 -19.97
N LEU A 462 27.50 -14.15 -18.99
CA LEU A 462 26.88 -15.44 -18.72
C LEU A 462 25.60 -15.31 -17.88
N LEU A 463 25.54 -14.32 -16.99
CA LEU A 463 24.44 -14.12 -16.06
C LEU A 463 23.24 -13.37 -16.68
N LEU A 464 23.50 -12.43 -17.59
CA LEU A 464 22.42 -11.68 -18.22
C LEU A 464 21.70 -12.53 -19.28
N PRO A 465 20.35 -12.58 -19.26
CA PRO A 465 19.61 -13.30 -20.29
C PRO A 465 19.86 -12.67 -21.66
N ARG A 466 20.27 -13.49 -22.64
CA ARG A 466 20.39 -13.07 -24.04
C ARG A 466 19.01 -12.64 -24.53
N SER A 467 18.88 -11.36 -24.92
CA SER A 467 17.66 -10.83 -25.48
C SER A 467 17.28 -11.64 -26.73
N GLY A 468 16.27 -12.50 -26.61
CA GLY A 468 15.65 -13.18 -27.74
C GLY A 468 14.79 -12.16 -28.50
N ALA A 469 15.39 -11.47 -29.47
CA ALA A 469 14.68 -10.83 -30.56
C ALA A 469 15.06 -11.59 -31.83
N GLY A 470 14.08 -12.28 -32.42
CA GLY A 470 14.25 -12.93 -33.72
C GLY A 470 14.49 -11.90 -34.82
N GLY A 471 15.23 -12.32 -35.83
CA GLY A 471 15.55 -11.54 -37.04
C GLY A 471 17.06 -11.44 -37.25
N ASP A 472 17.59 -12.32 -38.09
CA ASP A 472 18.88 -12.17 -38.76
C ASP A 472 18.99 -10.76 -39.36
N GLU A 473 19.74 -9.87 -38.69
CA GLU A 473 20.43 -8.68 -39.24
C GLU A 473 20.79 -7.72 -38.09
N LYS A 474 21.79 -8.09 -37.27
CA LYS A 474 22.64 -7.19 -36.45
C LYS A 474 23.70 -7.96 -35.64
N GLY A 475 24.32 -8.96 -36.26
CA GLY A 475 25.36 -9.78 -35.63
C GLY A 475 26.66 -9.04 -35.30
N ASN A 476 26.90 -7.84 -35.85
CA ASN A 476 28.20 -7.15 -35.74
C ASN A 476 28.22 -5.88 -34.88
N GLU A 477 27.08 -5.34 -34.43
CA GLU A 477 27.08 -4.10 -33.60
C GLU A 477 27.07 -4.38 -32.08
N LEU A 478 26.75 -5.60 -31.66
CA LEU A 478 26.67 -6.00 -30.24
C LEU A 478 27.99 -6.51 -29.66
N GLU A 479 29.05 -6.64 -30.46
CA GLU A 479 30.36 -7.13 -29.98
C GLU A 479 31.19 -6.09 -29.20
N GLN A 480 30.86 -4.80 -29.29
CA GLN A 480 31.70 -3.70 -28.76
C GLN A 480 31.40 -3.24 -27.33
N GLN A 481 30.35 -3.74 -26.66
CA GLN A 481 30.13 -3.42 -25.24
C GLN A 481 31.03 -4.29 -24.35
N HIS A 482 32.16 -3.71 -23.92
CA HIS A 482 33.19 -4.39 -23.13
C HIS A 482 32.96 -4.34 -21.62
N SER A 483 32.03 -3.54 -21.09
CA SER A 483 31.75 -3.48 -19.65
C SER A 483 30.33 -2.98 -19.34
N HIS A 484 29.70 -3.56 -18.33
CA HIS A 484 28.40 -3.10 -17.82
C HIS A 484 28.59 -1.74 -17.12
N PRO A 485 27.77 -0.71 -17.42
CA PRO A 485 28.05 0.68 -17.03
C PRO A 485 28.10 0.89 -15.51
N LEU A 486 27.29 0.14 -14.76
CA LEU A 486 27.24 0.19 -13.29
C LEU A 486 28.41 -0.53 -12.57
N VAL A 487 29.35 -1.15 -13.28
CA VAL A 487 30.43 -1.93 -12.67
C VAL A 487 31.44 -1.02 -11.96
N PRO A 488 31.72 -1.23 -10.65
CA PRO A 488 32.75 -0.46 -9.94
C PRO A 488 34.16 -0.68 -10.51
N ARG A 489 35.05 0.32 -10.40
CA ARG A 489 36.45 0.22 -10.90
C ARG A 489 37.37 -0.70 -10.07
N GLY A 490 37.12 -0.87 -8.76
CA GLY A 490 37.99 -1.67 -7.89
C GLY A 490 37.63 -3.16 -7.85
N HIS A 491 38.62 -4.05 -7.75
CA HIS A 491 38.42 -5.52 -7.77
C HIS A 491 37.41 -6.04 -6.73
N VAL A 492 37.48 -5.51 -5.50
CA VAL A 492 36.52 -5.87 -4.42
C VAL A 492 35.09 -5.41 -4.79
N GLY A 493 34.95 -4.22 -5.37
CA GLY A 493 33.67 -3.70 -5.84
C GLY A 493 33.11 -4.47 -7.04
N GLN A 494 33.97 -4.93 -7.95
CA GLN A 494 33.58 -5.80 -9.08
C GLN A 494 33.07 -7.15 -8.60
N ALA A 495 33.77 -7.79 -7.64
CA ALA A 495 33.30 -9.04 -7.04
C ALA A 495 31.96 -8.87 -6.34
N GLY A 496 31.79 -7.80 -5.55
CA GLY A 496 30.52 -7.47 -4.90
C GLY A 496 29.38 -7.23 -5.90
N PHE A 497 29.65 -6.56 -7.02
CA PHE A 497 28.67 -6.34 -8.09
C PHE A 497 28.24 -7.65 -8.77
N VAL A 498 29.19 -8.54 -9.07
CA VAL A 498 28.88 -9.86 -9.67
C VAL A 498 28.04 -10.71 -8.71
N VAL A 499 28.34 -10.70 -7.41
CA VAL A 499 27.52 -11.40 -6.40
C VAL A 499 26.11 -10.82 -6.34
N LEU A 500 25.97 -9.49 -6.34
CA LEU A 500 24.67 -8.82 -6.36
C LEU A 500 23.87 -9.19 -7.61
N LEU A 501 24.50 -9.12 -8.80
CA LEU A 501 23.86 -9.47 -10.06
C LEU A 501 23.43 -10.93 -10.09
N GLY A 502 24.31 -11.85 -9.65
CA GLY A 502 24.00 -13.28 -9.54
C GLY A 502 22.84 -13.56 -8.59
N ALA A 503 22.78 -12.87 -7.44
CA ALA A 503 21.69 -12.99 -6.50
C ALA A 503 20.35 -12.49 -7.07
N LEU A 504 20.36 -11.37 -7.80
CA LEU A 504 19.16 -10.85 -8.46
C LEU A 504 18.64 -11.81 -9.54
N VAL A 505 19.52 -12.35 -10.38
CA VAL A 505 19.16 -13.34 -11.42
C VAL A 505 18.63 -14.63 -10.78
N ALA A 506 19.28 -15.11 -9.72
CA ALA A 506 18.83 -16.29 -8.98
C ALA A 506 17.41 -16.09 -8.42
N ILE A 507 17.10 -14.93 -7.87
CA ILE A 507 15.75 -14.63 -7.36
C ILE A 507 14.73 -14.58 -8.50
N GLU A 508 15.02 -13.95 -9.63
CA GLU A 508 14.08 -13.96 -10.77
C GLU A 508 13.79 -15.40 -11.23
N TRP A 509 14.82 -16.26 -11.23
CA TRP A 509 14.69 -17.67 -11.59
C TRP A 509 13.92 -18.48 -10.54
N GLU A 510 14.19 -18.28 -9.24
CA GLU A 510 13.45 -18.92 -8.14
C GLU A 510 11.98 -18.50 -8.16
N GLU A 511 11.70 -17.21 -8.36
CA GLU A 511 10.33 -16.69 -8.46
C GLU A 511 9.60 -17.37 -9.63
N GLU A 512 10.23 -17.42 -10.81
CA GLU A 512 9.68 -18.09 -11.98
C GLU A 512 9.46 -19.59 -11.76
N MET A 513 10.41 -20.27 -11.10
CA MET A 513 10.27 -21.68 -10.72
C MET A 513 9.11 -21.89 -9.77
N LEU A 514 8.97 -21.06 -8.73
CA LEU A 514 7.85 -21.13 -7.79
C LEU A 514 6.52 -20.91 -8.52
N TRP A 515 6.44 -19.96 -9.45
CA TRP A 515 5.24 -19.75 -10.26
C TRP A 515 4.89 -20.95 -11.13
N ARG A 516 5.89 -21.61 -11.72
CA ARG A 516 5.70 -22.84 -12.51
C ARG A 516 5.24 -24.01 -11.64
N VAL A 517 5.87 -24.22 -10.49
CA VAL A 517 5.50 -25.29 -9.52
C VAL A 517 4.10 -25.05 -8.95
N ALA A 518 3.74 -23.80 -8.68
CA ALA A 518 2.41 -23.41 -8.22
C ALA A 518 1.36 -23.37 -9.34
N HIS A 519 1.71 -23.74 -10.58
CA HIS A 519 0.82 -23.72 -11.75
C HIS A 519 0.06 -22.39 -11.92
N VAL A 520 0.74 -21.26 -11.69
CA VAL A 520 0.10 -19.95 -11.73
C VAL A 520 -0.31 -19.58 -13.14
N ARG A 521 -1.61 -19.33 -13.32
CA ARG A 521 -2.18 -18.80 -14.56
C ARG A 521 -2.10 -17.28 -14.56
N TRP A 522 -1.21 -16.74 -15.37
CA TRP A 522 -1.11 -15.31 -15.60
C TRP A 522 -2.17 -14.84 -16.59
N ALA A 523 -2.76 -13.68 -16.32
CA ALA A 523 -3.52 -12.97 -17.34
C ALA A 523 -2.54 -12.52 -18.43
N ALA A 524 -2.88 -12.75 -19.71
CA ALA A 524 -2.05 -12.26 -20.80
C ALA A 524 -1.93 -10.73 -20.71
N SER A 525 -0.72 -10.20 -20.89
CA SER A 525 -0.48 -8.76 -21.04
C SER A 525 -1.21 -8.16 -22.26
N ASP A 526 -1.73 -9.03 -23.13
CA ASP A 526 -2.22 -8.71 -24.47
C ASP A 526 -3.75 -8.79 -24.62
N SER A 527 -4.53 -8.78 -23.53
CA SER A 527 -5.97 -8.49 -23.66
C SER A 527 -6.26 -7.02 -24.04
N MET A 528 -5.31 -6.36 -24.71
CA MET A 528 -5.45 -5.06 -25.38
C MET A 528 -5.92 -5.19 -26.83
N GLN A 529 -5.96 -6.38 -27.43
CA GLN A 529 -6.49 -6.57 -28.80
C GLN A 529 -7.16 -7.93 -28.99
N SER A 530 -8.42 -8.04 -28.60
CA SER A 530 -9.44 -8.83 -29.33
C SER A 530 -10.81 -8.56 -28.71
N VAL A 531 -11.38 -7.40 -29.07
CA VAL A 531 -12.82 -7.36 -29.33
C VAL A 531 -12.99 -8.16 -30.62
N ASP A 532 -13.03 -9.49 -30.50
CA ASP A 532 -13.60 -10.30 -31.56
C ASP A 532 -15.11 -10.19 -31.40
N LEU A 533 -15.67 -9.39 -32.30
CA LEU A 533 -17.05 -9.46 -32.73
C LEU A 533 -17.43 -10.94 -32.90
N LEU A 534 -18.37 -11.40 -32.08
CA LEU A 534 -19.53 -12.21 -32.46
C LEU A 534 -20.54 -12.26 -31.31
#